data_AF-A0ABD3RWB0-F1
#
_entry.id   AF-A0ABD3RWB0-F1
#
_cell.length_a   1.000
_cell.length_b   1.000
_cell.length_c   1.000
_cell.angle_alpha   90.00
_cell.angle_beta   90.00
_cell.angle_gamma   90.00
#
_symmetry.space_group_name_H-M   'P 1'
#
loop_
_entity.id
_entity.type
_entity.pdbx_description
1 polymer ?
#
loop_
_entity_poly.entity_id
_entity_poly.type
_entity_poly.pdbx_seq_one_letter_code
_entity_poly.pdbx_strand_id
1 'polypeptide(L)'
;MGLLTNAGPPSWHPASTSLKAACSSAANLCKSKGIDLSTLAVLYSLSQRDIGCTLLGMKNVAEVDVAADLAMRFCGIDFDASHNSNETGNDWSDNDTVLDQILFPIEKEVLAIILDKINGPFSTVSSNGEYRWDGMEEAKKFWALVRKSQNEKKDAKYLDY
;
A
#
# COMPACT_ATOMS: atom_id res chain seq x y z
N MET A 1 -5.55 -12.34 -8.89
CA MET A 1 -6.07 -12.66 -7.54
C MET A 1 -6.86 -11.45 -7.04
N GLY A 2 -8.20 -11.50 -7.16
CA GLY A 2 -9.12 -10.35 -7.02
C GLY A 2 -9.57 -10.05 -5.60
N LEU A 3 -8.68 -10.18 -4.61
CA LEU A 3 -9.05 -10.03 -3.21
C LEU A 3 -9.61 -8.63 -2.90
N LEU A 4 -8.99 -7.59 -3.46
CA LEU A 4 -9.42 -6.19 -3.36
C LEU A 4 -10.28 -5.75 -4.56
N THR A 5 -11.05 -6.67 -5.14
CA THR A 5 -11.96 -6.36 -6.26
C THR A 5 -13.39 -6.70 -5.88
N ASN A 6 -14.36 -6.06 -6.53
CA ASN A 6 -15.78 -6.34 -6.33
C ASN A 6 -16.19 -7.79 -6.63
N ALA A 7 -15.46 -8.49 -7.51
CA ALA A 7 -15.71 -9.89 -7.83
C ALA A 7 -15.21 -10.86 -6.74
N GLY A 8 -14.31 -10.39 -5.88
CA GLY A 8 -13.68 -11.20 -4.86
C GLY A 8 -12.65 -12.21 -5.40
N PRO A 9 -12.00 -12.94 -4.48
CA PRO A 9 -10.99 -13.94 -4.84
C PRO A 9 -11.61 -15.27 -5.32
N PRO A 10 -10.92 -16.04 -6.17
CA PRO A 10 -11.32 -17.41 -6.49
C PRO A 10 -11.25 -18.34 -5.26
N SER A 11 -11.94 -19.48 -5.32
CA SER A 11 -12.04 -20.44 -4.21
C SER A 11 -10.69 -20.95 -3.69
N TRP A 12 -9.71 -21.12 -4.58
CA TRP A 12 -8.36 -21.58 -4.27
C TRP A 12 -7.43 -20.52 -3.65
N HIS A 13 -7.88 -19.28 -3.48
CA HIS A 13 -7.03 -18.20 -2.99
C HIS A 13 -6.47 -18.50 -1.59
N PRO A 14 -5.16 -18.34 -1.34
CA PRO A 14 -4.50 -18.72 -0.08
C PRO A 14 -4.80 -17.80 1.11
N ALA A 15 -5.64 -16.79 0.95
CA ALA A 15 -5.95 -15.85 2.02
C ALA A 15 -6.84 -16.53 3.06
N SER A 16 -6.67 -16.16 4.33
CA SER A 16 -7.51 -16.66 5.41
C SER A 16 -8.96 -16.26 5.22
N THR A 17 -9.87 -17.00 5.84
CA THR A 17 -11.30 -16.71 5.79
C THR A 17 -11.62 -15.33 6.38
N SER A 18 -10.94 -14.95 7.47
CA SER A 18 -11.01 -13.63 8.10
C SER A 18 -10.61 -12.52 7.12
N LEU A 19 -9.48 -12.65 6.42
CA LEU A 19 -9.05 -11.65 5.44
C LEU A 19 -10.00 -11.57 4.24
N LYS A 20 -10.45 -12.71 3.71
CA LYS A 20 -11.44 -12.73 2.62
C LYS A 20 -12.74 -12.03 3.02
N ALA A 21 -13.20 -12.24 4.25
CA ALA A 21 -14.40 -11.58 4.79
C ALA A 21 -14.18 -10.07 4.95
N ALA A 22 -13.03 -9.65 5.49
CA ALA A 22 -12.67 -8.23 5.60
C ALA A 22 -12.65 -7.52 4.25
N CYS A 23 -11.99 -8.11 3.24
CA CYS A 23 -11.97 -7.55 1.89
C CYS A 23 -13.36 -7.50 1.25
N SER A 24 -14.20 -8.53 1.47
CA SER A 24 -15.59 -8.54 1.01
C SER A 24 -16.41 -7.41 1.65
N SER A 25 -16.26 -7.20 2.96
CA SER A 25 -16.90 -6.09 3.68
C SER A 25 -16.45 -4.73 3.15
N ALA A 26 -15.15 -4.54 2.89
CA ALA A 26 -14.61 -3.32 2.29
C ALA A 26 -15.15 -3.09 0.87
N ALA A 27 -15.25 -4.14 0.05
CA ALA A 27 -15.79 -4.05 -1.31
C ALA A 27 -17.28 -3.67 -1.29
N ASN A 28 -18.07 -4.26 -0.38
CA ASN A 28 -19.48 -3.91 -0.21
C ASN A 28 -19.67 -2.47 0.26
N LEU A 29 -18.82 -1.98 1.17
CA LEU A 29 -18.81 -0.58 1.59
C LEU A 29 -18.55 0.35 0.40
N CYS A 30 -17.49 0.12 -0.37
CA CYS A 30 -17.17 0.92 -1.55
C CYS A 30 -18.33 0.92 -2.55
N LYS A 31 -18.87 -0.27 -2.85
CA LYS A 31 -19.99 -0.44 -3.77
C LYS A 31 -21.24 0.33 -3.32
N SER A 32 -21.53 0.36 -2.01
CA SER A 32 -22.65 1.12 -1.46
C SER A 32 -22.52 2.64 -1.66
N LYS A 33 -21.29 3.12 -1.87
CA LYS A 33 -20.95 4.52 -2.12
C LYS A 33 -20.64 4.81 -3.60
N GLY A 34 -20.82 3.82 -4.48
CA GLY A 34 -20.56 3.97 -5.93
C GLY A 34 -19.07 3.93 -6.31
N ILE A 35 -18.21 3.39 -5.45
CA ILE A 35 -16.75 3.29 -5.65
C ILE A 35 -16.37 1.81 -5.87
N ASP A 36 -15.36 1.56 -6.71
CA ASP A 36 -14.71 0.25 -6.76
C ASP A 36 -13.55 0.20 -5.76
N LEU A 37 -13.51 -0.82 -4.90
CA LEU A 37 -12.42 -1.01 -3.94
C LEU A 37 -11.04 -1.06 -4.62
N SER A 38 -10.98 -1.61 -5.83
CA SER A 38 -9.72 -1.69 -6.59
C SER A 38 -9.18 -0.31 -6.95
N THR A 39 -10.05 0.69 -7.17
CA THR A 39 -9.64 2.08 -7.37
C THR A 39 -8.88 2.62 -6.17
N LEU A 40 -9.46 2.49 -4.96
CA LEU A 40 -8.80 2.94 -3.73
C LEU A 40 -7.50 2.19 -3.47
N ALA A 41 -7.46 0.88 -3.76
CA ALA A 41 -6.26 0.07 -3.60
C ALA A 41 -5.11 0.54 -4.51
N VAL A 42 -5.41 0.87 -5.77
CA VAL A 42 -4.41 1.39 -6.72
C VAL A 42 -3.93 2.77 -6.30
N LEU A 43 -4.84 3.70 -6.01
CA LEU A 43 -4.49 5.07 -5.60
C LEU A 43 -3.67 5.08 -4.32
N TYR A 44 -4.04 4.27 -3.33
CA TYR A 44 -3.28 4.12 -2.08
C TYR A 44 -1.88 3.54 -2.33
N SER A 45 -1.75 2.57 -3.23
CA SER A 45 -0.45 1.95 -3.54
C SER A 45 0.48 2.94 -4.26
N LEU A 46 -0.04 3.71 -5.21
CA LEU A 46 0.71 4.71 -5.97
C LEU A 46 1.10 5.94 -5.12
N SER A 47 0.39 6.22 -4.03
CA SER A 47 0.74 7.33 -3.13
C SER A 47 1.91 7.00 -2.20
N GLN A 48 2.40 5.76 -2.16
CA GLN A 48 3.48 5.37 -1.25
C GLN A 48 4.85 5.82 -1.80
N ARG A 49 5.36 6.95 -1.30
CA ARG A 49 6.61 7.56 -1.76
C ARG A 49 7.84 6.64 -1.72
N ASP A 50 7.92 5.77 -0.71
CA ASP A 50 9.05 4.85 -0.54
C ASP A 50 9.02 3.65 -1.51
N ILE A 51 7.96 3.49 -2.29
CA ILE A 51 7.78 2.36 -3.21
C ILE A 51 8.13 2.79 -4.64
N GLY A 52 9.29 2.34 -5.13
CA GLY A 52 9.81 2.73 -6.44
C GLY A 52 8.97 2.27 -7.65
N CYS A 53 8.16 1.22 -7.52
CA CYS A 53 7.19 0.82 -8.54
C CYS A 53 6.04 -0.01 -7.96
N THR A 54 4.85 0.12 -8.55
CA THR A 54 3.70 -0.73 -8.28
C THR A 54 3.38 -1.56 -9.52
N LEU A 55 3.45 -2.89 -9.42
CA LEU A 55 3.12 -3.80 -10.51
C LEU A 55 1.64 -4.17 -10.44
N LEU A 56 0.89 -3.87 -11.50
CA LEU A 56 -0.53 -4.19 -11.61
C LEU A 56 -0.76 -5.33 -12.62
N GLY A 57 -1.71 -6.21 -12.33
CA GLY A 57 -2.15 -7.27 -13.23
C GLY A 57 -3.63 -7.09 -13.60
N MET A 58 -3.92 -7.04 -14.90
CA MET A 58 -5.25 -6.76 -15.45
C MET A 58 -5.67 -7.87 -16.42
N LYS A 59 -6.97 -8.15 -16.51
CA LYS A 59 -7.48 -9.26 -17.35
C LYS A 59 -7.87 -8.83 -18.76
N ASN A 60 -8.02 -7.53 -19.00
CA ASN A 60 -8.42 -6.97 -20.29
C ASN A 60 -7.96 -5.50 -20.42
N VAL A 61 -8.08 -4.94 -21.62
CA VAL A 61 -7.66 -3.58 -21.95
C VAL A 61 -8.46 -2.52 -21.18
N ALA A 62 -9.76 -2.73 -20.94
CA ALA A 62 -10.56 -1.76 -20.19
C ALA A 62 -10.05 -1.57 -18.75
N GLU A 63 -9.60 -2.63 -18.09
CA GLU A 63 -8.96 -2.52 -16.77
C GLU A 63 -7.58 -1.82 -16.85
N VAL A 64 -6.87 -1.94 -17.97
CA VAL A 64 -5.62 -1.19 -18.24
C VAL A 64 -5.90 0.30 -18.38
N ASP A 65 -6.92 0.66 -19.15
CA ASP A 65 -7.31 2.06 -19.36
C ASP A 65 -7.69 2.72 -18.03
N VAL A 66 -8.50 2.04 -17.21
CA VAL A 66 -8.85 2.52 -15.86
C VAL A 66 -7.59 2.70 -14.99
N ALA A 67 -6.67 1.73 -14.97
CA ALA A 67 -5.45 1.86 -14.19
C ALA A 67 -4.55 3.01 -14.68
N ALA A 68 -4.48 3.24 -15.99
CA ALA A 68 -3.77 4.35 -16.58
C ALA A 68 -4.40 5.69 -16.18
N ASP A 69 -5.73 5.83 -16.25
CA ASP A 69 -6.46 7.02 -15.82
C ASP A 69 -6.22 7.34 -14.34
N LEU A 70 -6.20 6.32 -13.48
CA LEU A 70 -5.88 6.49 -12.05
C LEU A 70 -4.44 6.96 -11.85
N ALA A 71 -3.47 6.39 -12.58
CA ALA A 71 -2.08 6.81 -12.52
C ALA A 71 -1.90 8.27 -13.01
N MET A 72 -2.65 8.68 -14.03
CA MET A 72 -2.62 10.04 -14.54
C MET A 72 -3.08 11.09 -13.52
N ARG A 73 -3.85 10.72 -12.48
CA ARG A 73 -4.19 11.65 -11.38
C ARG A 73 -2.94 12.18 -10.67
N PHE A 74 -1.86 11.41 -10.63
CA PHE A 74 -0.59 11.80 -10.00
C PHE A 74 0.28 12.70 -10.89
N CYS A 75 -0.12 12.99 -12.12
CA CYS A 75 0.64 13.85 -13.02
C CYS A 75 0.77 15.27 -12.44
N GLY A 76 2.00 15.70 -12.18
CA GLY A 76 2.30 17.02 -11.63
C GLY A 76 2.19 17.12 -10.11
N ILE A 77 1.94 16.01 -9.41
CA ILE A 77 2.06 15.96 -7.95
C ILE A 77 3.53 15.90 -7.56
N ASP A 78 3.94 16.81 -6.69
CA ASP A 78 5.26 16.80 -6.08
C ASP A 78 5.21 15.94 -4.80
N PHE A 79 5.81 14.74 -4.87
CA PHE A 79 5.94 13.83 -3.74
C PHE A 79 6.96 14.32 -2.69
N ASP A 80 7.79 15.31 -3.01
CA ASP A 80 8.83 15.85 -2.13
C ASP A 80 8.39 17.17 -1.45
N ALA A 81 7.29 17.80 -1.89
CA ALA A 81 6.81 19.07 -1.35
C ALA A 81 6.46 19.02 0.15
N SER A 82 6.12 17.85 0.69
CA SER A 82 5.83 17.65 2.12
C SER A 82 7.06 17.69 3.03
N HIS A 83 8.29 17.65 2.48
CA HIS A 83 9.53 17.50 3.26
C HIS A 83 10.11 18.78 3.86
N ASN A 84 9.50 19.95 3.61
CA ASN A 84 10.06 21.26 3.96
C ASN A 84 9.71 21.73 5.39
N SER A 85 8.97 20.95 6.19
CA SER A 85 8.97 21.13 7.64
C SER A 85 10.16 20.39 8.24
N ASN A 86 11.10 21.14 8.81
CA ASN A 86 12.24 20.64 9.58
C ASN A 86 11.78 19.79 10.78
N GLU A 87 11.38 18.54 10.59
CA GLU A 87 11.10 17.63 11.70
C GLU A 87 11.70 16.24 11.47
N THR A 88 12.36 15.80 12.52
CA THR A 88 13.07 14.54 12.65
C THR A 88 12.10 13.37 12.60
N GLY A 89 12.21 12.55 11.54
CA GLY A 89 12.03 11.10 11.60
C GLY A 89 10.62 10.57 11.85
N ASN A 90 10.11 9.91 10.80
CA ASN A 90 9.27 8.72 10.89
C ASN A 90 7.82 8.93 11.35
N ASP A 91 7.08 9.83 10.70
CA ASP A 91 5.62 9.89 10.82
C ASP A 91 4.92 9.56 9.49
N TRP A 92 3.86 8.75 9.56
CA TRP A 92 3.09 8.27 8.40
C TRP A 92 2.11 9.33 7.86
N SER A 93 2.10 10.51 8.47
CA SER A 93 1.22 11.65 8.16
C SER A 93 1.53 12.34 6.83
N ASP A 94 2.72 12.13 6.25
CA ASP A 94 3.09 12.73 4.97
C ASP A 94 2.32 12.15 3.78
N ASN A 95 1.96 10.86 3.82
CA ASN A 95 1.16 10.22 2.76
C ASN A 95 -0.25 10.81 2.65
N ASP A 96 -0.78 11.35 3.74
CA ASP A 96 -2.10 12.00 3.76
C ASP A 96 -2.08 13.26 2.87
N THR A 97 -0.94 13.95 2.75
CA THR A 97 -0.83 15.15 1.90
C THR A 97 -0.91 14.85 0.40
N VAL A 98 -0.43 13.68 -0.04
CA VAL A 98 -0.52 13.24 -1.44
C VAL A 98 -1.94 12.74 -1.73
N LEU A 99 -2.48 11.88 -0.88
CA LEU A 99 -3.82 11.35 -1.05
C LEU A 99 -4.89 12.46 -1.01
N ASP A 100 -4.68 13.50 -0.22
CA ASP A 100 -5.57 14.66 -0.15
C ASP A 100 -5.66 15.46 -1.46
N GLN A 101 -4.60 15.43 -2.28
CA GLN A 101 -4.59 16.08 -3.59
C GLN A 101 -5.24 15.22 -4.69
N ILE A 102 -5.30 13.91 -4.49
CA ILE A 102 -5.70 12.93 -5.52
C ILE A 102 -7.11 12.39 -5.34
N LEU A 103 -7.52 12.16 -4.09
CA LEU A 103 -8.79 11.53 -3.78
C LEU A 103 -9.93 12.53 -3.87
N PHE A 104 -11.04 12.10 -4.48
CA PHE A 104 -12.29 12.82 -4.37
C PHE A 104 -12.85 12.78 -2.93
N PRO A 105 -13.71 13.74 -2.54
CA PRO A 105 -14.23 13.79 -1.17
C PRO A 105 -14.87 12.47 -0.68
N ILE A 106 -15.62 11.80 -1.56
CA ILE A 106 -16.24 10.51 -1.25
C ILE A 106 -15.22 9.37 -1.15
N GLU A 107 -14.16 9.40 -1.97
CA GLU A 107 -13.07 8.44 -1.91
C GLU A 107 -12.29 8.58 -0.59
N LYS A 108 -12.04 9.83 -0.14
CA LYS A 108 -11.40 10.13 1.14
C LYS A 108 -12.23 9.64 2.33
N GLU A 109 -13.54 9.91 2.34
CA GLU A 109 -14.45 9.41 3.39
C GLU A 109 -14.40 7.88 3.51
N VAL A 110 -14.53 7.19 2.37
CA VAL A 110 -14.55 5.72 2.35
C VAL A 110 -13.19 5.14 2.72
N LEU A 111 -12.09 5.72 2.24
CA LEU A 111 -10.75 5.27 2.57
C LEU A 111 -10.48 5.40 4.07
N ALA A 112 -10.90 6.50 4.71
CA ALA A 112 -10.77 6.68 6.15
C ALA A 112 -11.48 5.58 6.95
N ILE A 113 -12.68 5.17 6.52
CA ILE A 113 -13.42 4.05 7.15
C ILE A 113 -12.69 2.72 6.93
N ILE A 114 -12.15 2.49 5.73
CA ILE A 114 -11.43 1.26 5.41
C ILE A 114 -10.17 1.12 6.27
N LEU A 115 -9.44 2.22 6.47
CA LEU A 115 -8.20 2.27 7.23
C LEU A 115 -8.39 2.40 8.75
N ASP A 116 -9.63 2.55 9.23
CA ASP A 116 -9.92 2.58 10.68
C ASP A 116 -9.51 1.25 11.33
N LYS A 117 -8.47 1.30 12.16
CA LYS A 117 -7.91 0.11 12.85
C LYS A 117 -8.83 -0.43 13.94
N ILE A 118 -9.81 0.34 14.41
CA ILE A 118 -10.71 0.00 15.50
C ILE A 118 -12.05 -0.50 14.93
N ASN A 119 -12.67 0.28 14.06
CA ASN A 119 -14.03 -0.02 13.57
C ASN A 119 -14.10 -0.39 12.09
N GLY A 120 -12.98 -0.31 11.37
CA GLY A 120 -12.92 -0.59 9.94
C GLY A 120 -13.03 -2.09 9.62
N PRO A 121 -13.25 -2.43 8.33
CA PRO A 121 -13.42 -3.80 7.86
C PRO A 121 -12.20 -4.70 8.16
N PHE A 122 -11.02 -4.12 8.37
CA PHE A 122 -9.78 -4.83 8.64
C PHE A 122 -9.41 -4.90 10.13
N SER A 123 -10.18 -4.29 11.03
CA SER A 123 -9.81 -4.15 12.46
C SER A 123 -9.48 -5.48 13.14
N THR A 124 -10.30 -6.51 12.92
CA THR A 124 -10.10 -7.85 13.47
C THR A 124 -8.87 -8.54 12.88
N VAL A 125 -8.61 -8.35 11.59
CA VAL A 125 -7.44 -8.93 10.92
C VAL A 125 -6.15 -8.29 11.44
N SER A 126 -6.18 -6.98 11.70
CA SER A 126 -5.07 -6.24 12.29
C SER A 126 -4.80 -6.63 13.73
N SER A 127 -5.83 -6.83 14.56
CA SER A 127 -5.66 -7.19 15.98
C SER A 127 -5.12 -8.61 16.19
N ASN A 128 -5.45 -9.53 15.29
CA ASN A 128 -5.13 -10.96 15.46
C ASN A 128 -3.69 -11.31 15.07
N GLY A 129 -2.90 -10.33 14.59
CA GLY A 129 -1.49 -10.52 14.23
C GLY A 129 -1.25 -11.44 13.03
N GLU A 130 -2.31 -11.82 12.32
CA GLU A 130 -2.29 -12.73 11.16
C GLU A 130 -1.46 -12.15 9.99
N TYR A 131 -1.23 -10.83 9.99
CA TYR A 131 -0.46 -10.10 8.98
C TYR A 131 0.59 -9.18 9.60
N ARG A 132 1.49 -9.75 10.41
CA ARG A 132 2.69 -9.08 10.95
C ARG A 132 3.88 -9.00 9.97
N TRP A 133 3.69 -9.22 8.67
CA TRP A 133 4.77 -9.05 7.72
C TRP A 133 4.91 -7.57 7.36
N ASP A 134 5.82 -6.88 8.05
CA ASP A 134 6.25 -5.53 7.69
C ASP A 134 7.35 -5.65 6.63
N GLY A 135 6.95 -5.62 5.35
CA GLY A 135 7.88 -5.72 4.24
C GLY A 135 8.94 -4.62 4.22
N MET A 136 8.65 -3.44 4.77
CA MET A 136 9.60 -2.33 4.87
C MET A 136 10.63 -2.59 5.96
N GLU A 137 10.20 -3.04 7.14
CA GLU A 137 11.10 -3.43 8.22
C GLU A 137 11.99 -4.61 7.81
N GLU A 138 11.41 -5.63 7.16
CA GLU A 138 12.16 -6.78 6.65
C GLU A 138 13.14 -6.39 5.54
N ALA A 139 12.75 -5.49 4.62
CA ALA A 139 13.66 -4.94 3.62
C ALA A 139 14.79 -4.12 4.28
N LYS A 140 14.49 -3.30 5.29
CA LYS A 140 15.49 -2.54 6.06
C LYS A 140 16.48 -3.49 6.74
N LYS A 141 16.00 -4.55 7.40
CA LYS A 141 16.82 -5.59 8.02
C LYS A 141 17.73 -6.28 6.98
N PHE A 142 17.16 -6.71 5.87
CA PHE A 142 17.90 -7.34 4.77
C PHE A 142 19.02 -6.43 4.26
N TRP A 143 18.72 -5.17 3.94
CA TRP A 143 19.72 -4.24 3.42
C TRP A 143 20.78 -3.86 4.46
N ALA A 144 20.44 -3.80 5.74
CA ALA A 144 21.44 -3.63 6.81
C ALA A 144 22.40 -4.83 6.89
N LEU A 145 21.90 -6.06 6.78
CA LEU A 145 22.72 -7.27 6.73
C LEU A 145 23.66 -7.28 5.51
N VAL A 146 23.15 -6.91 4.32
CA VAL A 146 23.96 -6.82 3.10
C VAL A 146 25.11 -5.82 3.28
N ARG A 147 24.85 -4.62 3.82
CA ARG A 147 25.90 -3.61 4.08
C ARG A 147 26.94 -4.11 5.08
N LYS A 148 26.51 -4.76 6.17
CA LYS A 148 27.42 -5.35 7.17
C LYS A 148 28.35 -6.37 6.54
N SER A 149 27.82 -7.29 5.73
CA SER A 149 28.63 -8.30 5.03
C SER A 149 29.63 -7.71 4.04
N GLN A 150 29.27 -6.62 3.35
CA GLN A 150 30.19 -5.93 2.44
C GLN A 150 31.34 -5.23 3.16
N ASN A 151 31.09 -4.65 4.34
CA ASN A 151 32.13 -4.01 5.15
C ASN A 151 33.08 -5.05 5.75
N GLU A 152 32.57 -6.16 6.29
CA GLU A 152 33.39 -7.26 6.82
C GLU A 152 34.32 -7.87 5.74
N LYS A 153 33.83 -8.00 4.49
CA LYS A 153 34.65 -8.44 3.35
C LYS A 153 35.71 -7.43 2.93
N LYS A 154 35.46 -6.12 3.12
CA LYS A 154 36.47 -5.09 2.89
C LYS A 154 37.55 -5.15 3.97
N ASP A 155 37.16 -5.23 5.24
CA ASP A 155 38.09 -5.25 6.38
C ASP A 155 38.98 -6.50 6.37
N ALA A 156 38.45 -7.67 5.99
CA ALA A 156 39.24 -8.89 5.80
C ALA A 156 40.31 -8.74 4.69
N LYS A 157 40.05 -7.90 3.67
CA LYS A 157 40.98 -7.66 2.57
C LYS A 157 42.14 -6.71 2.94
N TYR A 158 42.02 -6.00 4.06
CA TYR A 158 43.05 -5.10 4.60
C TYR A 158 43.91 -5.76 5.69
N LEU A 159 43.64 -7.01 6.08
CA LEU A 159 44.41 -7.79 7.06
C LEU A 159 45.41 -8.77 6.43
N ASP A 160 45.42 -8.91 5.10
CA ASP A 160 46.33 -9.76 4.33
C ASP A 160 47.57 -9.00 3.76
N TYR A 161 47.94 -7.85 4.35
CA TYR A 161 49.16 -7.10 4.02
C TYR A 161 50.06 -6.88 5.24
#